data_AF-A0A942GFH4-F1
#
_entry.id   AF-A0A942GFH4-F1
#
_cell.length_a   1.000
_cell.length_b   1.000
_cell.length_c   1.000
_cell.angle_alpha   90.00
_cell.angle_beta   90.00
_cell.angle_gamma   90.00
#
_symmetry.space_group_name_H-M   'P 1'
#
loop_
_entity.id
_entity.type
_entity.pdbx_description
1 polymer ?
#
loop_
_entity_poly.entity_id
_entity_poly.type
_entity_poly.pdbx_seq_one_letter_code
_entity_poly.pdbx_strand_id
1 'polypeptide(L)'
;MASKRIIITISEQEKKWLGNYSKAYNISVAEAIRQGISCLKEFQSLASYQKTVNETAGIWSKGDGLEYQVVTLRDKWAKMAQSD
;
A
#
# COMPACT_ATOMS: atom_id res chain seq x y z
N MET A 1 17.65 13.24 0.29
CA MET A 1 16.92 12.17 -0.44
C MET A 1 17.48 12.07 -1.85
N ALA A 2 17.92 10.89 -2.29
CA ALA A 2 18.40 10.73 -3.66
C ALA A 2 17.24 10.87 -4.64
N SER A 3 17.26 11.90 -5.49
CA SER A 3 16.27 12.06 -6.56
C SER A 3 16.85 11.51 -7.86
N LYS A 4 16.06 10.71 -8.58
CA LYS A 4 16.40 10.23 -9.93
C LYS A 4 15.40 10.82 -10.93
N ARG A 5 15.92 11.32 -12.05
CA ARG A 5 15.11 11.83 -13.16
C ARG A 5 14.69 10.66 -14.05
N ILE A 6 13.44 10.67 -14.49
CA ILE A 6 12.87 9.69 -15.44
C ILE A 6 12.26 10.47 -16.61
N ILE A 7 12.45 9.96 -17.82
CA ILE A 7 11.77 10.45 -19.03
C ILE A 7 10.67 9.43 -19.35
N ILE A 8 9.44 9.90 -19.54
CA ILE A 8 8.29 9.08 -19.90
C ILE A 8 7.64 9.62 -21.17
N THR A 9 7.15 8.72 -22.01
CA THR A 9 6.35 9.06 -23.19
C THR A 9 4.91 8.68 -22.90
N ILE A 10 4.00 9.64 -23.05
CA ILE A 10 2.55 9.48 -22.88
C ILE A 10 1.86 10.10 -24.09
N SER A 11 0.58 9.79 -24.29
CA SER A 11 -0.20 10.41 -25.35
C SER A 11 -0.37 11.92 -25.14
N GLU A 12 -0.59 12.66 -26.23
CA GLU A 12 -0.89 14.09 -26.14
C GLU A 12 -2.19 14.37 -25.36
N GLN A 13 -3.15 13.45 -25.41
CA GLN A 13 -4.39 13.57 -24.64
C GLN A 13 -4.14 13.48 -23.13
N GLU A 14 -3.33 12.51 -22.69
CA GLU A 14 -2.95 12.35 -21.27
C GLU A 14 -2.13 13.55 -20.78
N LYS A 15 -1.20 14.04 -21.61
CA LYS A 15 -0.41 15.24 -21.30
C LYS A 15 -1.29 16.47 -21.12
N LYS A 16 -2.27 16.68 -22.00
CA LYS A 16 -3.25 17.77 -21.89
C LYS A 16 -4.09 17.64 -20.62
N TRP A 17 -4.54 16.44 -20.32
CA TRP A 17 -5.30 16.17 -19.10
C TRP A 17 -4.47 16.47 -17.84
N LEU A 18 -3.22 16.01 -17.76
CA LEU A 18 -2.30 16.30 -16.64
C LEU A 18 -2.06 17.80 -16.47
N GLY A 19 -1.91 18.53 -17.57
CA GLY A 19 -1.77 20.00 -17.54
C GLY A 19 -3.01 20.69 -16.99
N ASN A 20 -4.20 20.24 -17.37
CA ASN A 20 -5.46 20.78 -16.85
C ASN A 20 -5.65 20.44 -15.36
N TYR A 21 -5.33 19.21 -14.96
CA TYR A 21 -5.36 18.78 -13.56
C TYR A 21 -4.42 19.64 -12.71
N SER A 22 -3.17 19.79 -13.15
CA SER A 22 -2.16 20.64 -12.51
C SER A 22 -2.67 22.07 -12.27
N LYS A 23 -3.33 22.68 -13.27
CA LYS A 23 -3.93 24.02 -13.15
C LYS A 23 -5.12 24.06 -12.18
N ALA A 24 -6.02 23.08 -12.27
CA ALA A 24 -7.23 23.03 -11.45
C ALA A 24 -6.91 22.88 -9.95
N TYR A 25 -5.88 22.10 -9.62
CA TYR A 25 -5.49 21.80 -8.24
C TYR A 25 -4.29 22.62 -7.76
N ASN A 26 -3.78 23.54 -8.58
CA ASN A 26 -2.63 24.41 -8.27
C ASN A 26 -1.38 23.63 -7.78
N ILE A 27 -1.07 22.51 -8.43
CA ILE A 27 0.11 21.69 -8.15
C ILE A 27 0.93 21.50 -9.41
N SER A 28 2.23 21.22 -9.29
CA SER A 28 3.06 20.89 -10.45
C SER A 28 2.66 19.54 -11.08
N VAL A 29 2.87 19.37 -12.40
CA VAL A 29 2.67 18.08 -13.09
C VAL A 29 3.49 16.96 -12.43
N ALA A 30 4.72 17.26 -12.00
CA ALA A 30 5.56 16.30 -11.28
C ALA A 30 4.93 15.83 -9.96
N GLU A 31 4.23 16.72 -9.26
CA GLU A 31 3.52 16.39 -8.02
C GLU A 31 2.28 15.54 -8.31
N ALA A 32 1.51 15.88 -9.34
CA ALA A 32 0.38 15.05 -9.78
C ALA A 32 0.82 13.62 -10.11
N ILE A 33 1.96 13.47 -10.81
CA ILE A 33 2.55 12.15 -11.10
C ILE A 33 2.97 11.43 -9.81
N ARG A 34 3.60 12.12 -8.85
CA ARG A 34 3.96 11.52 -7.56
C ARG A 34 2.74 11.01 -6.79
N GLN A 35 1.67 11.79 -6.73
CA GLN A 35 0.41 11.37 -6.12
C GLN A 35 -0.20 10.15 -6.82
N GLY A 36 -0.18 10.14 -8.16
CA GLY A 36 -0.61 8.98 -8.95
C GLY A 36 0.19 7.72 -8.63
N ILE A 37 1.52 7.83 -8.49
CA ILE A 37 2.38 6.70 -8.10
C ILE A 37 2.04 6.22 -6.68
N SER A 38 1.80 7.12 -5.73
CA SER A 38 1.41 6.74 -4.36
C SER A 38 0.08 5.98 -4.35
N CYS A 39 -0.92 6.47 -5.09
CA CYS A 39 -2.21 5.80 -5.25
C CYS A 39 -2.06 4.39 -5.84
N LEU A 40 -1.22 4.23 -6.88
CA LEU A 40 -0.94 2.91 -7.46
C LEU A 40 -0.27 1.95 -6.45
N LYS A 41 0.64 2.45 -5.61
CA LYS A 41 1.29 1.64 -4.57
C LYS A 41 0.30 1.19 -3.50
N GLU A 42 -0.56 2.09 -3.04
CA GLU A 42 -1.59 1.78 -2.05
C GLU A 42 -2.61 0.78 -2.59
N PHE A 43 -3.02 0.94 -3.85
CA PHE A 43 -3.91 0.00 -4.50
C PHE A 43 -3.28 -1.40 -4.63
N GLN A 44 -2.00 -1.48 -5.04
CA GLN A 44 -1.29 -2.75 -5.14
C GLN A 44 -1.02 -3.40 -3.78
N SER A 45 -0.71 -2.61 -2.74
CA SER A 45 -0.47 -3.16 -1.40
C SER A 45 -1.74 -3.77 -0.83
N LEU A 46 -2.89 -3.13 -1.05
CA LEU A 46 -4.19 -3.64 -0.64
C LEU A 46 -4.57 -4.91 -1.39
N ALA A 47 -4.32 -4.96 -2.71
CA ALA A 47 -4.53 -6.16 -3.51
C ALA A 47 -3.60 -7.32 -3.08
N SER A 48 -2.34 -7.02 -2.78
CA SER A 48 -1.37 -8.01 -2.29
C SER A 48 -1.77 -8.55 -0.92
N TYR A 49 -2.19 -7.66 0.00
CA TYR A 49 -2.70 -8.06 1.31
C TYR A 49 -3.92 -8.96 1.18
N GLN A 50 -4.93 -8.55 0.40
CA GLN A 50 -6.13 -9.36 0.16
C GLN A 50 -5.79 -10.70 -0.47
N LYS A 51 -4.85 -10.74 -1.42
CA LYS A 51 -4.35 -11.98 -2.01
C LYS A 51 -3.74 -12.88 -0.94
N THR A 52 -2.85 -12.38 -0.10
CA THR A 52 -2.24 -13.16 0.99
C THR A 52 -3.30 -13.63 1.99
N VAL A 53 -4.26 -12.79 2.38
CA VAL A 53 -5.35 -13.19 3.27
C VAL A 53 -6.18 -14.31 2.64
N ASN A 54 -6.52 -14.21 1.36
CA ASN A 54 -7.29 -15.25 0.67
C ASN A 54 -6.49 -16.55 0.48
N GLU A 55 -5.19 -16.47 0.18
CA GLU A 55 -4.30 -17.64 0.07
C GLU A 55 -4.07 -18.32 1.43
N THR A 56 -4.11 -17.55 2.52
CA THR A 56 -3.95 -18.06 3.88
C THR A 56 -5.27 -18.38 4.58
N ALA A 57 -6.40 -18.00 3.98
CA ALA A 57 -7.73 -18.31 4.47
C ALA A 57 -7.94 -19.84 4.46
N GLY A 58 -8.32 -20.39 5.60
CA GLY A 58 -8.56 -21.82 5.75
C GLY A 58 -7.31 -22.68 5.97
N ILE A 59 -6.09 -22.11 6.04
CA ILE A 59 -4.89 -22.85 6.49
C ILE A 59 -5.06 -23.30 7.95
N TRP A 60 -5.79 -22.53 8.76
CA TRP A 60 -6.06 -22.88 10.15
C TRP A 60 -7.22 -23.89 10.26
N SER A 61 -6.89 -25.12 10.63
CA SER A 61 -7.83 -26.25 10.74
C SER A 61 -7.90 -26.87 12.15
N LYS A 62 -7.26 -26.26 13.15
CA LYS A 62 -7.08 -26.84 14.50
C LYS A 62 -8.07 -26.37 15.57
N GLY A 63 -9.20 -25.77 15.20
CA GLY A 63 -10.22 -25.25 16.13
C GLY A 63 -10.32 -23.73 16.08
N ASP A 64 -10.75 -23.08 17.17
CA ASP A 64 -10.92 -21.62 17.20
C ASP A 64 -9.56 -20.90 17.08
N GLY A 65 -9.36 -20.21 15.94
CA GLY A 65 -8.13 -19.47 15.68
C GLY A 65 -7.97 -18.23 16.56
N LEU A 66 -9.05 -17.68 17.10
CA LEU A 66 -9.01 -16.53 17.99
C LEU A 66 -8.48 -16.90 19.37
N GLU A 67 -8.93 -18.04 19.92
CA GLU A 67 -8.43 -18.57 21.19
C GLU A 67 -6.92 -18.82 21.14
N TYR A 68 -6.45 -19.46 20.07
CA TYR A 68 -5.02 -19.68 19.86
C TYR A 68 -4.21 -18.37 19.75
N GLN A 69 -4.73 -17.37 19.02
CA GLN A 69 -4.05 -16.08 18.88
C GLN A 69 -3.95 -15.31 20.20
N VAL A 70 -5.04 -15.28 20.97
CA VAL A 70 -5.12 -14.54 22.23
C VAL A 70 -4.22 -15.17 23.29
N VAL A 71 -4.33 -16.49 23.50
CA VAL A 71 -3.63 -17.18 24.59
C VAL A 71 -2.15 -17.40 24.29
N THR A 72 -1.78 -17.61 23.02
CA THR A 72 -0.44 -18.11 22.69
C THR A 72 0.45 -17.06 22.04
N LEU A 73 -0.05 -16.32 21.04
CA LEU A 73 0.75 -15.42 20.22
C LEU A 73 0.80 -14.02 20.82
N ARG A 74 -0.36 -13.43 21.08
CA ARG A 74 -0.46 -12.05 21.60
C ARG A 74 0.10 -11.92 23.00
N ASP A 75 -0.12 -12.94 23.84
CA ASP A 75 0.40 -12.96 25.22
C ASP A 75 1.93 -13.10 25.27
N LYS A 76 2.52 -13.87 24.34
CA LYS A 76 3.98 -13.95 24.18
C LYS A 76 4.59 -12.64 23.67
N TRP A 77 3.94 -11.99 22.70
CA TRP A 77 4.40 -10.70 22.18
C TRP A 77 4.29 -9.58 23.20
N ALA A 78 3.24 -9.57 24.03
CA ALA A 78 3.09 -8.62 25.14
C ALA A 78 4.19 -8.77 26.20
N LYS A 79 4.58 -10.01 26.52
CA LYS A 79 5.68 -10.31 27.45
C LYS A 79 7.05 -9.91 26.88
N MET A 80 7.27 -10.11 25.58
CA MET A 80 8.48 -9.66 24.89
C MET A 80 8.59 -8.13 24.85
N ALA A 81 7.48 -7.41 24.63
CA ALA A 81 7.45 -5.95 24.57
C ALA A 81 7.61 -5.24 25.94
N GLN A 82 7.58 -5.98 27.05
CA GLN A 82 7.81 -5.47 28.40
C GLN A 82 9.23 -5.78 28.92
N SER A 83 10.06 -6.42 28.10
CA SER A 83 11.43 -6.84 28.46
C SER A 83 12.53 -5.95 27.84
N ASP A 84 12.13 -4.86 27.17
CA ASP A 84 12.98 -3.77 26.65
C ASP A 84 12.69 -2.48 27.44
#